data_AF-K9RHX4-F1
#
_entry.id   AF-K9RHX4-F1
#
_cell.length_a   1.000
_cell.length_b   1.000
_cell.length_c   1.000
_cell.angle_alpha   90.00
_cell.angle_beta   90.00
_cell.angle_gamma   90.00
#
_symmetry.space_group_name_H-M   'P 1'
#
loop_
_entity.id
_entity.type
_entity.pdbx_description
1 polymer ?
#
loop_
_entity_poly.entity_id
_entity_poly.type
_entity_poly.pdbx_seq_one_letter_code
_entity_poly.pdbx_strand_id
1 'polypeptide(L)'
;MPKRTITEISEAQEAMLPEYRQKWRSFAISTESIDEEKVKSVIKAAYLASDFSEPKILFYESPFAAIQEILAIDDFKTYLGKDISGKFSKRVSHHLLHGLRQQFEEVTYTKLQNKIHYPDFPHY
;
A
#
# COMPACT_ATOMS: atom_id res chain seq x y z
N MET A 1 2.32 5.53 -30.87
CA MET A 1 1.40 6.68 -30.72
C MET A 1 2.19 7.91 -30.31
N PRO A 2 1.94 9.09 -30.90
CA PRO A 2 2.62 10.33 -30.49
C PRO A 2 2.20 10.72 -29.07
N LYS A 3 3.18 11.06 -28.23
CA LYS A 3 2.98 11.45 -26.83
C LYS A 3 2.36 12.86 -26.81
N ARG A 4 1.06 12.95 -26.54
CA ARG A 4 0.36 14.23 -26.35
C ARG A 4 0.64 14.72 -24.93
N THR A 5 1.56 15.66 -24.80
CA THR A 5 1.85 16.32 -23.52
C THR A 5 0.92 17.53 -23.41
N ILE A 6 0.08 17.56 -22.37
CA ILE A 6 -0.70 18.76 -22.03
C ILE A 6 0.28 19.73 -21.36
N THR A 7 0.61 20.83 -22.04
CA THR A 7 1.55 21.84 -21.53
C THR A 7 0.85 22.96 -20.76
N GLU A 8 -0.42 23.22 -21.06
CA GLU A 8 -1.20 24.32 -20.49
C GLU A 8 -2.62 23.86 -20.19
N ILE A 9 -3.20 24.41 -19.12
CA ILE A 9 -4.59 24.22 -18.72
C ILE A 9 -5.39 25.41 -19.26
N SER A 10 -6.54 25.18 -19.89
CA SER A 10 -7.39 26.28 -20.35
C SER A 10 -8.08 26.96 -19.16
N GLU A 11 -8.43 28.24 -19.28
CA GLU A 11 -9.17 28.97 -18.22
C GLU A 11 -10.45 28.24 -17.81
N ALA A 12 -11.14 27.60 -18.77
CA ALA A 12 -12.32 26.79 -18.51
C ALA A 12 -12.00 25.54 -17.66
N GLN A 13 -10.86 24.89 -17.89
CA GLN A 13 -10.42 23.74 -17.08
C GLN A 13 -9.95 24.18 -15.69
N GLU A 14 -9.27 25.32 -15.58
CA GLU A 14 -8.81 25.88 -14.31
C GLU A 14 -10.00 26.26 -13.41
N ALA A 15 -11.05 26.85 -13.98
CA ALA A 15 -12.29 27.15 -13.29
C ALA A 15 -12.99 25.89 -12.71
N MET A 16 -12.77 24.71 -13.30
CA MET A 16 -13.33 23.45 -12.81
C MET A 16 -12.49 22.79 -11.69
N LEU A 17 -11.21 23.14 -11.54
CA LEU A 17 -10.32 22.51 -10.54
C LEU A 17 -10.84 22.59 -9.10
N PRO A 18 -11.43 23.71 -8.63
CA PRO A 18 -11.96 23.79 -7.27
C PRO A 18 -13.08 22.77 -7.02
N GLU A 19 -14.00 22.58 -7.98
CA GLU A 19 -15.09 21.63 -7.85
C GLU A 19 -14.59 20.20 -7.75
N TYR A 20 -13.64 19.82 -8.63
CA TYR A 20 -13.03 18.50 -8.57
C TYR A 20 -12.27 18.31 -7.25
N ARG A 21 -11.51 19.31 -6.80
CA ARG A 21 -10.82 19.22 -5.51
C ARG A 21 -11.80 18.98 -4.36
N GLN A 22 -12.95 19.65 -4.38
CA GLN A 22 -13.97 19.46 -3.35
C GLN A 22 -14.59 18.06 -3.41
N LYS A 23 -14.91 17.56 -4.61
CA LYS A 23 -15.39 16.18 -4.82
C LYS A 23 -14.39 15.15 -4.29
N TRP A 24 -13.11 15.30 -4.58
CA TRP A 24 -12.08 14.37 -4.12
C TRP A 24 -11.89 14.42 -2.60
N ARG A 25 -11.99 15.60 -2.00
CA ARG A 25 -11.96 15.74 -0.53
C ARG A 25 -13.14 15.05 0.14
N SER A 26 -14.36 15.17 -0.39
CA SER A 26 -15.52 14.50 0.19
C SER A 26 -15.39 12.99 0.15
N PHE A 27 -14.81 12.43 -0.93
CA PHE A 27 -14.53 10.99 -1.00
C PHE A 27 -13.41 10.55 -0.06
N ALA A 28 -12.35 11.35 0.09
CA ALA A 28 -11.20 10.99 0.93
C ALA A 28 -11.52 10.89 2.43
N ILE A 29 -12.57 11.58 2.89
CA ILE A 29 -13.00 11.58 4.30
C ILE A 29 -14.18 10.62 4.52
N SER A 30 -14.75 10.05 3.46
CA SER A 30 -15.85 9.10 3.58
C SER A 30 -15.40 7.82 4.27
N THR A 31 -16.19 7.36 5.23
CA THR A 31 -16.06 6.05 5.88
C THR A 31 -17.16 5.08 5.42
N GLU A 32 -17.92 5.45 4.39
CA GLU A 32 -18.92 4.57 3.80
C GLU A 32 -18.24 3.32 3.23
N SER A 33 -18.91 2.18 3.39
CA SER A 33 -18.44 0.92 2.83
C SER A 33 -18.40 1.01 1.30
N ILE A 34 -17.39 0.39 0.71
CA ILE A 34 -17.22 0.35 -0.73
C ILE A 34 -18.22 -0.63 -1.32
N ASP A 35 -19.04 -0.16 -2.27
CA ASP A 35 -19.84 -1.04 -3.12
C ASP A 35 -18.92 -1.75 -4.13
N GLU A 36 -18.49 -2.96 -3.77
CA GLU A 36 -17.56 -3.74 -4.58
C GLU A 36 -18.05 -4.00 -6.00
N GLU A 37 -19.34 -4.28 -6.19
CA GLU A 37 -19.92 -4.62 -7.50
C GLU A 37 -19.92 -3.39 -8.41
N LYS A 38 -20.29 -2.24 -7.86
CA LYS A 38 -20.19 -0.96 -8.57
C LYS A 38 -18.74 -0.64 -8.93
N VAL A 39 -17.79 -0.83 -8.02
CA VAL A 39 -16.36 -0.56 -8.31
C VAL A 39 -15.82 -1.51 -9.37
N LYS A 40 -16.11 -2.81 -9.27
CA LYS A 40 -15.70 -3.81 -10.27
C LYS A 40 -16.23 -3.43 -11.65
N SER A 41 -17.51 -3.09 -11.77
CA SER A 41 -18.10 -2.72 -13.06
C SER A 41 -17.47 -1.47 -13.69
N VAL A 42 -17.20 -0.44 -12.88
CA VAL A 42 -16.53 0.80 -13.34
C VAL A 42 -15.10 0.54 -13.79
N ILE A 43 -14.31 -0.23 -13.03
CA ILE A 43 -12.93 -0.55 -13.40
C ILE A 43 -12.90 -1.39 -14.69
N LYS A 44 -13.76 -2.40 -14.80
CA LYS A 44 -13.86 -3.22 -16.02
C LYS A 44 -14.22 -2.38 -17.24
N ALA A 45 -15.20 -1.48 -17.12
CA ALA A 45 -15.59 -0.59 -18.20
C ALA A 45 -14.43 0.34 -18.63
N ALA A 46 -13.65 0.86 -17.67
CA ALA A 46 -12.50 1.72 -17.98
C ALA A 46 -11.37 0.97 -18.70
N TYR A 47 -11.07 -0.26 -18.29
CA TYR A 47 -10.07 -1.11 -18.97
C TYR A 47 -10.54 -1.51 -20.37
N LEU A 48 -11.82 -1.87 -20.52
CA LEU A 48 -12.43 -2.17 -21.82
C LEU A 48 -12.36 -0.97 -22.76
N ALA A 49 -12.69 0.23 -22.28
CA ALA A 49 -12.60 1.47 -23.07
C ALA A 49 -11.15 1.84 -23.46
N SER A 50 -10.16 1.23 -22.81
CA SER A 50 -8.73 1.47 -23.03
C SER A 50 -8.05 0.31 -23.78
N ASP A 51 -8.82 -0.65 -24.32
CA ASP A 51 -8.33 -1.86 -25.01
C ASP A 51 -7.37 -2.73 -24.16
N PHE A 52 -7.51 -2.71 -22.83
CA PHE A 52 -6.75 -3.58 -21.94
C PHE A 52 -7.57 -4.80 -21.52
N SER A 53 -6.86 -5.90 -21.24
CA SER A 53 -7.45 -7.10 -20.66
C SER A 53 -8.06 -6.82 -19.29
N GLU A 54 -9.13 -7.54 -18.96
CA GLU A 54 -9.79 -7.41 -17.66
C GLU A 54 -8.81 -7.65 -16.49
N PRO A 55 -8.69 -6.70 -15.56
CA PRO A 55 -7.78 -6.85 -14.43
C PRO A 55 -8.40 -7.73 -13.34
N LYS A 56 -7.54 -8.47 -12.63
CA LYS A 56 -7.91 -9.12 -11.37
C LYS A 56 -8.00 -8.06 -10.27
N ILE A 57 -9.19 -7.84 -9.71
CA ILE A 57 -9.44 -6.88 -8.64
C ILE A 57 -9.59 -7.63 -7.33
N LEU A 58 -8.81 -7.24 -6.31
CA LEU A 58 -8.78 -7.86 -4.99
C LEU A 58 -9.14 -6.81 -3.94
N PHE A 59 -10.10 -7.13 -3.08
CA PHE A 59 -10.52 -6.31 -1.95
C PHE A 59 -10.01 -6.94 -0.65
N TYR A 60 -9.55 -6.11 0.28
CA TYR A 60 -9.05 -6.54 1.56
C TYR A 60 -9.58 -5.61 2.65
N GLU A 61 -9.96 -6.19 3.79
CA GLU A 61 -10.47 -5.47 4.96
C GLU A 61 -9.43 -4.54 5.60
N SER A 62 -8.14 -4.81 5.37
CA SER A 62 -7.06 -3.95 5.87
C SER A 62 -5.81 -4.03 5.00
N PRO A 63 -4.94 -3.00 5.07
CA PRO A 63 -3.62 -3.05 4.43
C PRO A 63 -2.77 -4.24 4.89
N PHE A 64 -2.91 -4.65 6.16
CA PHE A 64 -2.16 -5.76 6.71
C PHE A 64 -2.60 -7.11 6.10
N ALA A 65 -3.91 -7.34 5.98
CA ALA A 65 -4.44 -8.53 5.32
C ALA A 65 -3.94 -8.65 3.87
N ALA A 66 -3.94 -7.52 3.14
CA ALA A 66 -3.38 -7.49 1.78
C ALA A 66 -1.90 -7.87 1.73
N ILE A 67 -1.09 -7.39 2.69
CA ILE A 67 0.34 -7.72 2.78
C ILE A 67 0.54 -9.21 3.06
N GLN A 68 -0.25 -9.79 3.97
CA GLN A 68 -0.14 -11.21 4.31
C GLN A 68 -0.42 -12.10 3.10
N GLU A 69 -1.50 -11.81 2.37
CA GLU A 69 -1.89 -12.54 1.17
C GLU A 69 -0.83 -12.42 0.06
N ILE A 70 -0.25 -11.23 -0.12
CA ILE A 70 0.84 -11.03 -1.07
C ILE A 70 2.09 -11.83 -0.67
N LEU A 71 2.46 -11.82 0.61
CA LEU A 71 3.64 -12.54 1.11
C LEU A 71 3.47 -14.06 1.10
N ALA A 72 2.23 -14.56 1.11
CA ALA A 72 1.93 -15.98 1.02
C ALA A 72 2.11 -16.56 -0.40
N ILE A 73 2.32 -15.71 -1.41
CA ILE A 73 2.60 -16.15 -2.78
C ILE A 73 4.06 -16.58 -2.89
N ASP A 74 4.31 -17.83 -3.28
CA ASP A 74 5.66 -18.43 -3.38
C ASP A 74 6.66 -17.53 -4.11
N ASP A 75 6.27 -16.95 -5.25
CA ASP A 75 7.04 -15.95 -5.98
C ASP A 75 6.28 -14.63 -6.12
N PHE A 76 6.01 -13.99 -4.98
CA PHE A 76 5.34 -12.70 -4.93
C PHE A 76 6.09 -11.60 -5.72
N LYS A 77 7.41 -11.73 -5.91
CA LYS A 77 8.21 -10.75 -6.66
C LYS A 77 7.86 -10.79 -8.14
N THR A 78 7.75 -12.00 -8.70
CA THR A 78 7.30 -12.18 -10.09
C THR A 78 5.84 -11.79 -10.23
N TYR A 79 4.98 -12.16 -9.27
CA TYR A 79 3.56 -11.77 -9.25
C TYR A 79 3.35 -10.25 -9.30
N LEU A 80 4.09 -9.48 -8.51
CA LEU A 80 3.99 -8.01 -8.48
C LEU A 80 4.68 -7.35 -9.69
N GLY A 81 5.57 -8.05 -10.38
CA GLY A 81 6.43 -7.47 -11.40
C GLY A 81 7.52 -6.55 -10.84
N LYS A 82 8.48 -6.17 -11.68
CA LYS A 82 9.74 -5.51 -11.27
C LYS A 82 9.53 -4.18 -10.53
N ASP A 83 8.61 -3.34 -11.01
CA ASP A 83 8.42 -2.00 -10.46
C ASP A 83 7.70 -2.02 -9.11
N ILE A 84 6.64 -2.82 -8.99
CA ILE A 84 5.84 -2.90 -7.76
C ILE A 84 6.60 -3.70 -6.71
N SER A 85 7.23 -4.82 -7.07
CA SER A 85 8.01 -5.64 -6.13
C SER A 85 9.16 -4.84 -5.47
N GLY A 86 9.85 -3.98 -6.23
CA GLY A 86 10.89 -3.11 -5.71
C GLY A 86 10.35 -2.11 -4.67
N LYS A 87 9.23 -1.46 -4.97
CA LYS A 87 8.57 -0.53 -4.04
C LYS A 87 8.02 -1.24 -2.81
N PHE A 88 7.40 -2.41 -3.00
CA PHE A 88 6.84 -3.23 -1.93
C PHE A 88 7.94 -3.69 -0.97
N SER A 89 9.03 -4.26 -1.48
CA SER A 89 10.17 -4.69 -0.66
C SER A 89 10.75 -3.52 0.14
N LYS A 90 10.88 -2.35 -0.49
CA LYS A 90 11.45 -1.17 0.16
C LYS A 90 10.57 -0.63 1.29
N ARG A 91 9.25 -0.63 1.13
CA ARG A 91 8.31 -0.01 2.08
C ARG A 91 7.78 -0.96 3.12
N VAL A 92 7.53 -2.21 2.75
CA VAL A 92 6.92 -3.22 3.62
C VAL A 92 8.03 -4.06 4.24
N SER A 93 8.80 -4.79 3.43
CA SER A 93 9.78 -5.74 3.96
C SER A 93 10.86 -5.06 4.79
N HIS A 94 11.47 -3.97 4.33
CA HIS A 94 12.47 -3.25 5.14
C HIS A 94 11.89 -2.67 6.42
N HIS A 95 10.66 -2.14 6.39
CA HIS A 95 10.05 -1.56 7.58
C HIS A 95 9.74 -2.63 8.62
N LEU A 96 9.15 -3.75 8.20
CA LEU A 96 8.88 -4.89 9.09
C LEU A 96 10.18 -5.48 9.66
N LEU A 97 11.20 -5.66 8.82
CA LEU A 97 12.51 -6.17 9.26
C LEU A 97 13.21 -5.22 10.24
N HIS A 98 13.12 -3.91 10.01
CA HIS A 98 13.66 -2.91 10.92
C HIS A 98 12.95 -2.95 12.27
N GLY A 99 11.61 -3.00 12.27
CA GLY A 99 10.82 -3.11 13.50
C GLY A 99 11.17 -4.36 14.30
N LEU A 100 11.27 -5.52 13.63
CA LEU A 100 11.67 -6.77 14.27
C LEU A 100 13.09 -6.68 14.85
N ARG A 101 14.05 -6.12 14.09
CA ARG A 101 15.43 -5.96 14.57
C ARG A 101 15.48 -5.12 15.83
N GLN A 102 14.79 -3.98 15.86
CA GLN A 102 14.77 -3.11 17.02
C GLN A 102 14.20 -3.82 18.26
N GLN A 103 13.12 -4.56 18.11
CA GLN A 103 12.55 -5.35 19.21
C GLN A 103 13.52 -6.41 19.73
N PHE A 104 14.25 -7.09 18.84
CA PHE A 104 15.26 -8.06 19.27
C PHE A 104 16.44 -7.39 19.98
N GLU A 105 16.90 -6.24 19.49
CA GLU A 105 17.99 -5.48 20.12
C GLU A 105 17.61 -5.00 21.52
N GLU A 106 16.40 -4.46 21.70
CA GLU A 106 15.86 -4.07 23.01
C GLU A 106 15.79 -5.27 23.97
N VAL A 107 15.21 -6.39 23.54
CA VAL A 107 15.14 -7.61 24.36
C VAL A 107 16.53 -8.14 24.73
N THR A 108 17.48 -8.07 23.80
CA THR A 108 18.85 -8.51 24.03
C THR A 108 19.56 -7.59 25.02
N TYR A 109 19.38 -6.27 24.87
CA TYR A 109 19.90 -5.27 25.79
C TYR A 109 19.36 -5.47 27.21
N THR A 110 18.04 -5.63 27.37
CA THR A 110 17.41 -5.90 28.68
C THR A 110 17.96 -7.17 29.31
N LYS A 111 18.08 -8.27 28.56
CA LYS A 111 18.66 -9.53 29.07
C LYS A 111 20.11 -9.38 29.53
N LEU A 112 20.93 -8.61 28.80
CA LEU A 112 22.31 -8.35 29.19
C LEU A 112 22.39 -7.47 30.43
N GLN A 113 21.57 -6.43 30.50
CA GLN A 113 21.50 -5.53 31.65
C GLN A 113 21.07 -6.28 32.92
N ASN A 114 20.06 -7.15 32.82
CA ASN A 114 19.55 -7.94 33.95
C ASN A 114 20.58 -8.97 34.42
N LYS A 115 21.35 -9.57 33.51
CA LYS A 115 22.49 -10.44 33.89
C LYS A 115 23.60 -9.69 34.65
N ILE A 116 23.81 -8.41 34.36
CA ILE A 116 24.83 -7.59 35.03
C ILE A 116 24.34 -7.11 36.40
N HIS A 117 23.07 -6.68 36.51
CA HIS A 117 22.53 -6.08 37.74
C HIS A 117 21.91 -7.11 38.70
N TYR A 118 21.39 -8.23 38.18
CA TYR A 118 20.70 -9.28 38.93
C TYR A 118 21.23 -10.67 38.53
N PRO A 119 22.49 -10.98 38.88
CA PRO A 119 23.16 -12.22 38.44
C PRO A 119 22.44 -13.49 38.92
N ASP A 120 21.77 -13.44 40.07
CA ASP A 120 21.03 -14.56 40.65
C ASP A 120 19.63 -14.76 40.03
N PHE A 121 19.11 -13.77 39.28
CA PHE A 121 17.78 -13.79 38.65
C PHE A 121 17.79 -13.17 37.24
N PRO A 122 18.49 -13.77 36.26
CA PRO A 122 18.75 -13.16 34.95
C PRO A 122 17.56 -13.15 33.97
N HIS A 123 16.38 -13.62 34.42
CA HIS A 123 15.17 -13.77 33.61
C HIS A 123 13.99 -12.90 34.07
N TYR A 124 14.14 -12.17 35.18
CA TYR A 124 13.24 -11.07 35.54
C TYR A 124 13.65 -9.79 34.84
#